data_AF-A0A967W7I5-F1
#
_entry.id   AF-A0A967W7I5-F1
#
_cell.length_a   1.000
_cell.length_b   1.000
_cell.length_c   1.000
_cell.angle_alpha   90.00
_cell.angle_beta   90.00
_cell.angle_gamma   90.00
#
_symmetry.space_group_name_H-M   'P 1'
#
loop_
_entity.id
_entity.type
_entity.pdbx_description
1 polymer ?
#
loop_
_entity_poly.entity_id
_entity_poly.type
_entity_poly.pdbx_seq_one_letter_code
_entity_poly.pdbx_strand_id
1 'polypeptide(L)'
;MSQLIVISAIGSDRTGVVQDITKVILGCGGNIEESRMTTLGSEFAMLMLVSGNWHTLGKLELELEKLDENDDLTFTIRKTDARKPREDRVPYAVDVISLDHEGIVFNLANFFTTHDVEISDVITSSYAAAHTGAPMYHVQMAVNVPSSIHLAQFRDDFYDLCDNLNLDGRIEAE
;
A
#
# COMPACT_ATOMS: atom_id res chain seq x y z
N MET A 1 15.29 -6.00 -23.89
CA MET A 1 15.23 -5.44 -22.54
C MET A 1 13.83 -5.66 -22.00
N SER A 2 13.73 -6.15 -20.76
CA SER A 2 12.45 -6.23 -20.05
C SER A 2 12.01 -4.81 -19.69
N GLN A 3 10.73 -4.50 -19.90
CA GLN A 3 10.09 -3.27 -19.47
C GLN A 3 9.29 -3.56 -18.21
N LEU A 4 9.30 -2.63 -17.26
CA LEU A 4 8.46 -2.68 -16.07
C LEU A 4 7.27 -1.75 -16.23
N ILE A 5 6.11 -2.24 -15.82
CA ILE A 5 4.82 -1.62 -16.02
C ILE A 5 4.06 -1.71 -14.71
N VAL A 6 3.64 -0.59 -14.15
CA VAL A 6 2.71 -0.54 -13.03
C VAL A 6 1.30 -0.51 -13.59
N ILE A 7 0.44 -1.38 -13.06
CA ILE A 7 -0.98 -1.45 -13.38
C ILE A 7 -1.73 -1.27 -12.07
N SER A 8 -2.66 -0.31 -12.02
CA SER A 8 -3.69 -0.25 -10.99
C SER A 8 -5.03 -0.66 -11.58
N ALA A 9 -5.79 -1.47 -10.86
CA ALA A 9 -7.15 -1.85 -11.21
C ALA A 9 -8.07 -1.55 -10.02
N ILE A 10 -9.22 -0.93 -10.27
CA ILE A 10 -10.27 -0.68 -9.28
C ILE A 10 -11.61 -1.03 -9.92
N GLY A 11 -12.47 -1.72 -9.18
CA GLY A 11 -13.86 -1.94 -9.58
C GLY A 11 -14.59 -2.87 -8.62
N SER A 12 -15.78 -3.33 -9.00
CA SER A 12 -16.60 -4.17 -8.14
C SER A 12 -15.92 -5.49 -7.80
N ASP A 13 -15.90 -5.86 -6.52
CA ASP A 13 -15.35 -7.14 -6.08
C ASP A 13 -16.26 -8.28 -6.52
N ARG A 14 -15.78 -9.07 -7.49
CA ARG A 14 -16.48 -10.25 -7.98
C ARG A 14 -15.56 -11.46 -8.04
N THR A 15 -16.17 -12.63 -7.84
CA THR A 15 -15.50 -13.91 -8.06
C THR A 15 -14.88 -13.95 -9.46
N GLY A 16 -13.60 -14.29 -9.52
CA GLY A 16 -12.86 -14.47 -10.78
C GLY A 16 -12.17 -13.21 -11.31
N VAL A 17 -12.38 -12.02 -10.74
CA VAL A 17 -11.78 -10.78 -11.29
C VAL A 17 -10.25 -10.83 -11.34
N VAL A 18 -9.62 -11.34 -10.28
CA VAL A 18 -8.17 -11.54 -10.23
C VAL A 18 -7.72 -12.56 -11.29
N GLN A 19 -8.50 -13.62 -11.53
CA GLN A 19 -8.20 -14.61 -12.56
C GLN A 19 -8.26 -13.98 -13.95
N ASP A 20 -9.27 -13.16 -14.23
CA ASP A 20 -9.46 -12.54 -15.54
C ASP A 20 -8.32 -11.54 -15.86
N ILE A 21 -7.96 -10.68 -14.89
CA ILE A 21 -6.85 -9.74 -15.02
C ILE A 21 -5.53 -10.48 -15.25
N THR A 22 -5.23 -11.47 -14.40
CA THR A 22 -3.96 -12.22 -14.49
C THR A 22 -3.87 -13.05 -15.77
N LYS A 23 -5.01 -13.56 -16.28
CA LYS A 23 -5.11 -14.24 -17.59
C LYS A 23 -4.79 -13.29 -18.75
N VAL A 24 -5.28 -12.05 -18.72
CA VAL A 24 -4.94 -11.03 -19.72
C VAL A 24 -3.44 -10.74 -19.68
N ILE A 25 -2.88 -10.53 -18.49
CA ILE A 25 -1.44 -10.26 -18.31
C ILE A 25 -0.59 -11.39 -18.89
N LEU A 26 -0.92 -12.64 -18.55
CA LEU A 26 -0.23 -13.82 -19.08
C LEU A 26 -0.37 -13.92 -20.60
N GLY A 27 -1.58 -13.69 -21.15
CA GLY A 27 -1.85 -13.70 -22.59
C GLY A 27 -1.07 -12.64 -23.37
N CYS A 28 -0.77 -11.50 -22.74
CA CYS A 28 0.07 -10.44 -23.31
C CYS A 28 1.59 -10.74 -23.21
N GLY A 29 1.97 -11.86 -22.59
CA GLY A 29 3.35 -12.23 -22.31
C GLY A 29 3.99 -11.40 -21.20
N GLY A 30 3.19 -10.90 -20.26
CA GLY A 30 3.66 -10.25 -19.04
C GLY A 30 3.85 -11.25 -17.90
N ASN A 31 4.74 -10.91 -16.97
CA ASN A 31 4.93 -11.60 -15.70
C ASN A 31 4.66 -10.64 -14.54
N ILE A 32 3.98 -11.09 -13.49
CA ILE A 32 3.73 -10.26 -12.30
C ILE A 32 4.92 -10.45 -11.36
N GLU A 33 5.67 -9.37 -11.13
CA GLU A 33 6.84 -9.34 -10.23
C GLU A 33 6.43 -9.09 -8.78
N GLU A 34 5.46 -8.20 -8.59
CA GLU A 34 4.94 -7.81 -7.28
C GLU A 34 3.47 -7.41 -7.43
N SER A 35 2.65 -7.69 -6.42
CA SER A 35 1.29 -7.19 -6.39
C SER A 35 0.77 -6.98 -4.97
N ARG A 36 -0.19 -6.07 -4.85
CA ARG A 36 -1.00 -5.84 -3.65
C ARG A 36 -2.46 -5.78 -4.06
N MET A 37 -3.33 -6.40 -3.29
CA MET A 37 -4.77 -6.38 -3.52
C MET A 37 -5.49 -6.31 -2.20
N THR A 38 -6.54 -5.49 -2.16
CA THR A 38 -7.44 -5.38 -1.00
C THR A 38 -8.87 -5.20 -1.48
N THR A 39 -9.81 -5.64 -0.66
CA THR A 39 -11.23 -5.29 -0.80
C THR A 39 -11.56 -4.16 0.17
N LEU A 40 -12.26 -3.14 -0.29
CA LEU A 40 -12.74 -2.02 0.50
C LEU A 40 -14.22 -1.77 0.17
N GLY A 41 -15.10 -2.13 1.10
CA GLY A 41 -16.55 -2.11 0.85
C GLY A 41 -16.95 -3.16 -0.18
N SER A 42 -17.65 -2.74 -1.24
CA SER A 42 -18.02 -3.58 -2.39
C SER A 42 -16.98 -3.60 -3.51
N GLU A 43 -15.90 -2.84 -3.35
CA GLU A 43 -14.88 -2.67 -4.38
C GLU A 43 -13.64 -3.48 -4.05
N PHE A 44 -12.93 -3.94 -5.07
CA PHE A 44 -11.54 -4.34 -4.94
C PHE A 44 -10.62 -3.30 -5.56
N ALA A 45 -9.41 -3.20 -5.03
CA ALA A 45 -8.33 -2.43 -5.60
C ALA A 45 -7.09 -3.31 -5.68
N MET A 46 -6.40 -3.26 -6.81
CA MET A 46 -5.20 -4.04 -7.08
C MET A 46 -4.11 -3.17 -7.68
N LEU A 47 -2.89 -3.28 -7.16
CA LEU A 47 -1.68 -2.74 -7.72
C LEU A 47 -0.76 -3.88 -8.14
N MET A 48 -0.16 -3.77 -9.31
CA MET A 48 0.74 -4.81 -9.85
C MET A 48 1.95 -4.16 -10.51
N LEU A 49 3.13 -4.72 -10.28
CA LEU A 49 4.32 -4.51 -11.07
C LEU A 49 4.46 -5.68 -12.05
N VAL A 50 4.34 -5.39 -13.34
CA VAL A 50 4.40 -6.36 -14.42
C VAL A 50 5.67 -6.15 -15.23
N SER A 51 6.43 -7.22 -15.46
CA SER A 51 7.54 -7.22 -16.41
C SER A 51 7.10 -7.79 -17.76
N GLY A 52 7.69 -7.32 -18.85
CA GLY A 52 7.34 -7.76 -20.19
C GLY A 52 8.32 -7.33 -21.26
N ASN A 53 8.11 -7.80 -22.48
CA ASN A 53 8.89 -7.31 -23.62
C ASN A 53 8.32 -5.97 -24.14
N TRP A 54 8.94 -5.39 -25.16
CA TRP A 54 8.57 -4.08 -25.68
C TRP A 54 7.16 -4.01 -26.30
N HIS A 55 6.57 -5.13 -26.70
CA HIS A 55 5.19 -5.21 -27.19
C HIS A 55 4.16 -5.40 -26.08
N THR A 56 4.58 -5.88 -24.90
CA THR A 56 3.68 -6.24 -23.82
C THR A 56 2.84 -5.05 -23.37
N LEU A 57 3.43 -3.85 -23.27
CA LEU A 57 2.72 -2.63 -22.87
C LEU A 57 1.51 -2.33 -23.74
N GLY A 58 1.71 -2.20 -25.06
CA GLY A 58 0.61 -1.86 -25.97
C GLY A 58 -0.47 -2.96 -26.06
N LYS A 59 -0.10 -4.22 -25.83
CA LYS A 59 -1.08 -5.31 -25.74
C LYS A 59 -1.90 -5.23 -24.45
N LEU A 60 -1.25 -4.94 -23.32
CA LEU A 60 -1.92 -4.78 -22.03
C LEU A 60 -2.91 -3.63 -22.05
N GLU A 61 -2.52 -2.48 -22.60
CA GLU A 61 -3.40 -1.31 -22.74
C GLU A 61 -4.69 -1.69 -23.49
N LEU A 62 -4.56 -2.37 -24.63
CA LEU A 62 -5.70 -2.73 -25.47
C LEU A 62 -6.55 -3.88 -24.90
N GLU A 63 -5.94 -4.91 -24.30
CA GLU A 63 -6.70 -6.06 -23.79
C GLU A 63 -7.33 -5.80 -22.41
N LEU A 64 -6.75 -4.94 -21.57
CA LEU A 64 -7.36 -4.54 -20.30
C LEU A 64 -8.52 -3.56 -20.53
N GLU A 65 -8.45 -2.68 -21.54
CA GLU A 65 -9.57 -1.82 -21.92
C GLU A 65 -10.81 -2.64 -22.36
N LYS A 66 -10.61 -3.77 -23.06
CA LYS A 66 -11.72 -4.68 -23.40
C LYS A 66 -12.33 -5.40 -22.19
N LEU A 67 -11.53 -5.60 -21.14
CA LEU A 67 -12.01 -6.23 -19.91
C LEU A 67 -12.91 -5.25 -19.13
N ASP A 68 -12.62 -3.95 -19.19
CA ASP A 68 -13.44 -2.88 -18.60
C ASP A 68 -14.87 -2.85 -19.17
N GLU A 69 -15.03 -3.01 -20.50
CA GLU A 69 -16.34 -2.97 -21.18
C GLU A 69 -17.40 -3.93 -20.60
N ASN A 70 -16.98 -4.95 -19.84
CA ASN A 70 -17.85 -6.00 -19.33
C ASN A 70 -18.06 -5.97 -17.80
N ASP A 71 -17.25 -5.24 -17.02
CA ASP A 71 -17.10 -5.52 -15.58
C ASP A 71 -16.92 -4.29 -14.66
N ASP A 72 -17.07 -3.05 -15.16
CA ASP A 72 -16.90 -1.81 -14.37
C ASP A 72 -15.50 -1.75 -13.73
N LEU A 73 -14.46 -1.89 -14.55
CA LEU A 73 -13.07 -2.01 -14.12
C LEU A 73 -12.23 -0.86 -14.65
N THR A 74 -11.88 0.09 -13.78
CA THR A 74 -10.96 1.15 -14.14
C THR A 74 -9.51 0.69 -14.04
N PHE A 75 -8.78 0.73 -15.16
CA PHE A 75 -7.35 0.47 -15.20
C PHE A 75 -6.54 1.77 -15.36
N THR A 76 -5.38 1.85 -14.69
CA THR A 76 -4.34 2.84 -15.03
C THR A 76 -3.02 2.11 -15.22
N ILE A 77 -2.36 2.38 -16.34
CA ILE A 77 -1.14 1.71 -16.75
C ILE A 77 -0.03 2.75 -16.89
N ARG A 78 1.13 2.48 -16.30
CA ARG A 78 2.30 3.36 -16.39
C ARG A 78 3.56 2.54 -16.56
N LYS A 79 4.37 2.88 -17.56
CA LYS A 79 5.75 2.38 -17.63
C LYS A 79 6.55 2.92 -16.45
N THR A 80 7.36 2.08 -15.82
CA THR A 80 8.27 2.46 -14.74
C THR A 80 9.66 1.85 -14.95
N ASP A 81 10.61 2.28 -14.14
CA ASP A 81 11.93 1.67 -14.01
C ASP A 81 12.03 0.84 -12.73
N ALA A 82 13.05 -0.01 -12.65
CA ALA A 82 13.33 -0.76 -11.43
C ALA A 82 13.62 0.22 -10.29
N ARG A 83 12.99 -0.02 -9.13
CA ARG A 83 13.27 0.76 -7.93
C ARG A 83 14.74 0.55 -7.55
N LYS A 84 15.50 1.64 -7.45
CA LYS A 84 16.88 1.57 -6.95
C LYS A 84 16.85 1.20 -5.47
N PRO A 85 17.63 0.21 -5.02
CA PRO A 85 17.75 -0.09 -3.60
C PRO A 85 18.27 1.15 -2.86
N ARG A 86 17.65 1.48 -1.73
CA ARG A 86 18.10 2.53 -0.80
C ARG A 86 18.80 1.83 0.35
N GLU A 87 20.12 1.81 0.31
CA GLU A 87 20.96 1.11 1.31
C GLU A 87 21.11 1.89 2.62
N ASP A 88 20.69 3.16 2.65
CA ASP A 88 20.84 4.07 3.77
C ASP A 88 19.61 4.11 4.69
N ARG A 89 18.67 3.17 4.54
CA ARG A 89 17.43 3.09 5.32
C ARG A 89 17.24 1.70 5.91
N VAL A 90 16.60 1.66 7.07
CA VAL A 90 16.29 0.43 7.81
C VAL A 90 14.77 0.30 7.92
N PRO A 91 14.18 -0.87 7.60
CA PRO A 91 12.75 -1.08 7.71
C PRO A 91 12.31 -1.24 9.17
N TYR A 92 11.17 -0.63 9.49
CA TYR A 92 10.49 -0.71 10.78
C TYR A 92 9.00 -0.94 10.56
N ALA A 93 8.41 -1.76 11.41
CA ALA A 93 6.97 -1.91 11.53
C ALA A 93 6.44 -0.95 12.60
N VAL A 94 5.31 -0.32 12.31
CA VAL A 94 4.58 0.57 13.21
C VAL A 94 3.17 0.02 13.39
N ASP A 95 2.74 -0.15 14.62
CA ASP A 95 1.41 -0.63 14.97
C ASP A 95 0.78 0.34 15.97
N VAL A 96 -0.41 0.87 15.67
CA VAL A 96 -1.07 1.89 16.48
C VAL A 96 -2.54 1.55 16.66
N ILE A 97 -3.00 1.51 17.92
CA ILE A 97 -4.39 1.27 18.29
C ILE A 97 -4.89 2.47 19.08
N SER A 98 -6.11 2.94 18.79
CA SER A 98 -6.74 4.03 19.56
C SER A 98 -8.26 3.94 19.50
N LEU A 99 -8.93 4.80 20.29
CA LEU A 99 -10.32 5.16 19.96
C LEU A 99 -10.34 5.88 18.62
N ASP A 100 -11.39 5.65 17.84
CA ASP A 100 -11.55 6.29 16.53
C ASP A 100 -11.84 7.79 16.69
N HIS A 101 -10.97 8.60 16.09
CA HIS A 101 -11.13 10.05 16.03
C HIS A 101 -10.44 10.62 14.78
N GLU A 102 -10.86 11.82 14.39
CA GLU A 102 -10.35 12.47 13.19
C GLU A 102 -8.84 12.74 13.28
N GLY A 103 -8.13 12.55 12.16
CA GLY A 103 -6.75 12.99 11.97
C GLY A 103 -5.65 12.00 12.37
N ILE A 104 -5.95 10.80 12.87
CA ILE A 104 -4.93 9.81 13.31
C ILE A 104 -3.89 9.56 12.20
N VAL A 105 -4.34 9.14 11.01
CA VAL A 105 -3.46 8.80 9.88
C VAL A 105 -2.64 10.00 9.41
N PHE A 106 -3.25 11.18 9.36
CA PHE A 106 -2.55 12.41 8.96
C PHE A 106 -1.42 12.76 9.93
N ASN A 107 -1.67 12.71 11.24
CA ASN A 107 -0.66 13.06 12.24
C ASN A 107 0.51 12.07 12.23
N LEU A 108 0.24 10.77 12.11
CA LEU A 108 1.27 9.75 11.94
C LEU A 108 2.09 9.99 10.67
N ALA A 109 1.42 10.24 9.53
CA ALA A 109 2.09 10.51 8.27
C ALA A 109 2.96 11.78 8.32
N ASN A 110 2.46 12.84 8.98
CA ASN A 110 3.17 14.10 9.17
C ASN A 110 4.41 13.91 10.06
N PHE A 111 4.31 13.11 11.12
CA PHE A 111 5.44 12.77 11.98
C PHE A 111 6.57 12.11 11.17
N PHE A 112 6.26 11.04 10.45
CA PHE A 112 7.27 10.35 9.63
C PHE A 112 7.85 11.27 8.55
N THR A 113 7.01 12.06 7.88
CA THR A 113 7.46 13.03 6.86
C THR A 113 8.42 14.08 7.44
N THR A 114 8.15 14.60 8.63
CA THR A 114 8.99 15.62 9.29
C THR A 114 10.37 15.08 9.68
N HIS A 115 10.47 13.78 9.90
CA HIS A 115 11.73 13.08 10.18
C HIS A 115 12.41 12.50 8.93
N ASP A 116 11.94 12.80 7.71
CA ASP A 116 12.43 12.18 6.46
C ASP A 116 12.31 10.64 6.45
N VAL A 117 11.35 10.10 7.20
CA VAL A 117 11.03 8.67 7.22
C VAL A 117 10.04 8.37 6.10
N GLU A 118 10.40 7.42 5.24
CA GLU A 118 9.53 7.00 4.15
C GLU A 118 8.47 6.02 4.68
N ILE A 119 7.21 6.19 4.29
CA ILE A 119 6.16 5.20 4.53
C ILE A 119 6.03 4.35 3.27
N SER A 120 6.33 3.05 3.38
CA SER A 120 6.24 2.10 2.27
C SER A 120 4.91 1.36 2.18
N ASP A 121 4.18 1.26 3.29
CA ASP A 121 2.87 0.60 3.32
C ASP A 121 2.03 1.15 4.47
N VAL A 122 0.71 1.21 4.27
CA VAL A 122 -0.26 1.62 5.31
C VAL A 122 -1.51 0.77 5.17
N ILE A 123 -1.91 0.13 6.26
CA ILE A 123 -3.16 -0.62 6.39
C ILE A 123 -3.91 -0.06 7.58
N THR A 124 -5.19 0.27 7.40
CA THR A 124 -6.04 0.75 8.49
C THR A 124 -7.33 -0.05 8.58
N SER A 125 -7.86 -0.17 9.78
CA SER A 125 -9.16 -0.78 10.01
C SER A 125 -9.89 -0.11 11.20
N SER A 126 -11.23 -0.11 11.12
CA SER A 126 -12.10 0.34 12.21
C SER A 126 -12.95 -0.84 12.67
N TYR A 127 -13.07 -1.03 13.98
CA TYR A 127 -13.81 -2.13 14.58
C TYR A 127 -14.40 -1.74 15.94
N ALA A 128 -15.45 -2.44 16.37
CA ALA A 128 -16.00 -2.24 17.70
C ALA A 128 -15.25 -3.12 18.72
N ALA A 129 -14.81 -2.52 19.83
CA ALA A 129 -14.16 -3.25 20.92
C ALA A 129 -15.08 -4.35 21.48
N ALA A 130 -14.49 -5.52 21.76
CA ALA A 130 -15.21 -6.60 22.41
C ALA A 130 -15.77 -6.14 23.77
N HIS A 131 -17.03 -6.49 24.04
CA HIS A 131 -17.76 -6.18 25.27
C HIS A 131 -18.19 -4.72 25.49
N THR A 132 -17.40 -3.72 25.09
CA THR A 132 -17.76 -2.30 25.30
C THR A 132 -18.45 -1.67 24.10
N GLY A 133 -18.20 -2.18 22.88
CA GLY A 133 -18.72 -1.60 21.65
C GLY A 133 -18.10 -0.24 21.27
N ALA A 134 -17.03 0.17 21.96
CA ALA A 134 -16.33 1.41 21.65
C ALA A 134 -15.72 1.35 20.23
N PRO A 135 -15.80 2.43 19.43
CA PRO A 135 -15.21 2.46 18.10
C PRO A 135 -13.68 2.55 18.23
N MET A 136 -13.00 1.48 17.82
CA MET A 136 -11.54 1.37 17.81
C MET A 136 -11.03 1.59 16.40
N TYR A 137 -9.84 2.15 16.31
CA TYR A 137 -9.11 2.34 15.07
C TYR A 137 -7.72 1.71 15.19
N HIS A 138 -7.31 0.95 14.18
CA HIS A 138 -6.01 0.28 14.12
C HIS A 138 -5.29 0.68 12.85
N VAL A 139 -4.03 1.05 12.99
CA VAL A 139 -3.14 1.49 11.92
C VAL A 139 -1.87 0.66 11.96
N GLN A 140 -1.54 0.05 10.83
CA GLN A 140 -0.30 -0.65 10.61
C GLN A 140 0.46 0.08 9.50
N MET A 141 1.73 0.39 9.72
CA MET A 141 2.59 0.98 8.71
C MET A 141 3.92 0.24 8.62
N ALA A 142 4.41 0.07 7.40
CA ALA A 142 5.81 -0.26 7.16
C ALA A 142 6.53 1.03 6.81
N VAL A 143 7.59 1.37 7.54
CA VAL A 143 8.35 2.61 7.39
C VAL A 143 9.84 2.33 7.20
N ASN A 144 10.52 3.17 6.43
CA ASN A 144 11.96 3.05 6.15
C ASN A 144 12.69 4.25 6.77
N VAL A 145 13.31 4.00 7.92
CA VAL A 145 13.99 5.00 8.74
C VAL A 145 15.41 5.23 8.22
N PRO A 146 15.80 6.47 7.88
CA PRO A 146 17.19 6.80 7.55
C PRO A 146 18.18 6.38 8.64
N SER A 147 19.26 5.75 8.23
CA SER A 147 20.39 5.36 9.10
C SER A 147 21.09 6.55 9.78
N SER A 148 20.85 7.77 9.29
CA SER A 148 21.36 9.02 9.87
C SER A 148 20.58 9.49 11.11
N ILE A 149 19.38 8.96 11.37
CA ILE A 149 18.54 9.38 12.49
C ILE A 149 19.08 8.81 13.81
N HIS A 150 19.09 9.65 14.86
CA HIS A 150 19.36 9.20 16.22
C HIS A 150 18.14 8.43 16.77
N LEU A 151 18.16 7.11 16.62
CA LEU A 151 17.01 6.23 16.86
C LEU A 151 16.35 6.41 18.24
N ALA A 152 17.13 6.62 19.30
CA ALA A 152 16.55 6.81 20.63
C ALA A 152 15.66 8.06 20.70
N GLN A 153 16.14 9.18 20.16
CA GLN A 153 15.37 10.44 20.14
C GLN A 153 14.13 10.30 19.26
N PHE A 154 14.27 9.67 18.09
CA PHE A 154 13.14 9.45 17.20
C PHE A 154 12.04 8.58 17.84
N ARG A 155 12.42 7.56 18.62
CA ARG A 155 11.46 6.74 19.38
C ARG A 155 10.79 7.55 20.48
N ASP A 156 11.55 8.36 21.21
CA ASP A 156 10.99 9.24 22.24
C ASP A 156 9.99 10.23 21.60
N ASP A 157 10.34 10.86 20.48
CA ASP A 157 9.46 11.77 19.73
C ASP A 157 8.19 11.05 19.23
N PHE A 158 8.30 9.79 18.80
CA PHE A 158 7.14 8.97 18.40
C PHE A 158 6.21 8.68 19.58
N TYR A 159 6.75 8.30 20.74
CA TYR A 159 5.93 8.04 21.92
C TYR A 159 5.30 9.32 22.47
N ASP A 160 6.00 10.46 22.41
CA ASP A 160 5.43 11.76 22.75
C ASP A 160 4.24 12.11 21.84
N LEU A 161 4.32 11.82 20.53
CA LEU A 161 3.18 11.94 19.62
C LEU A 161 2.02 11.04 20.04
N CYS A 162 2.31 9.77 20.35
CA CYS A 162 1.28 8.80 20.78
C CYS A 162 0.57 9.28 22.04
N ASP A 163 1.30 9.73 23.06
CA ASP A 163 0.73 10.24 24.30
C ASP A 163 -0.14 11.48 24.06
N ASN A 164 0.32 12.43 23.25
CA ASN A 164 -0.43 13.65 22.93
C ASN A 164 -1.76 13.36 22.21
N LEU A 165 -1.81 12.28 21.43
CA LEU A 165 -2.97 11.88 20.64
C LEU A 165 -3.78 10.75 21.29
N ASN A 166 -3.40 10.28 22.48
CA ASN A 166 -4.00 9.12 23.16
C ASN A 166 -3.99 7.85 22.30
N LEU A 167 -2.85 7.58 21.67
CA LEU A 167 -2.61 6.40 20.84
C LEU A 167 -1.79 5.37 21.62
N ASP A 168 -2.14 4.09 21.50
CA ASP A 168 -1.27 2.99 21.90
C ASP A 168 -0.42 2.58 20.70
N GLY A 169 0.79 3.12 20.62
CA GLY A 169 1.69 2.97 19.49
C GLY A 169 2.93 2.12 19.80
N ARG A 170 3.35 1.30 18.84
CA ARG A 170 4.61 0.56 18.84
C ARG A 170 5.37 0.77 17.55
N ILE A 171 6.69 0.81 17.67
CA ILE A 171 7.62 0.86 16.54
C ILE A 171 8.78 -0.10 16.80
N GLU A 172 9.01 -1.03 15.88
CA GLU A 172 10.04 -2.08 16.00
C GLU A 172 10.70 -2.36 14.65
N ALA A 173 11.98 -2.75 14.66
CA ALA A 173 12.69 -3.11 13.43
C ALA A 173 12.14 -4.43 12.88
N GLU A 174 12.00 -4.52 11.56
CA GLU A 174 11.60 -5.76 10.87
C GLU A 174 12.71 -6.84 10.86
#